data_AF-A0A4R1B873-F1
#
_entry.id   AF-A0A4R1B873-F1
#
_cell.length_a   1.000
_cell.length_b   1.000
_cell.length_c   1.000
_cell.angle_alpha   90.00
_cell.angle_beta   90.00
_cell.angle_gamma   90.00
#
_symmetry.space_group_name_H-M   'P 1'
#
loop_
_entity.id
_entity.type
_entity.pdbx_description
1 polymer ?
#
loop_
_entity_poly.entity_id
_entity_poly.type
_entity_poly.pdbx_seq_one_letter_code
_entity_poly.pdbx_strand_id
1 'polypeptide(L)'
;MTMEIPRVAVEFMNSDHDHAAEQLADMLAALPTYGAAPAALAEACRAFLDHNREHFAREEEAMQATGFPPYPVHKQEHERALAWLADFTAGVAAGSPDADAVNRVVGQEIPAWFIQHIQTMDFVTANWIASH
;
A
#
# COMPACT_ATOMS: atom_id res chain seq x y z
N MET A 1 9.97 13.24 7.54
CA MET A 1 10.64 11.98 7.91
C MET A 1 10.72 11.16 6.64
N THR A 2 11.92 10.80 6.18
CA THR A 2 12.06 9.89 5.05
C THR A 2 11.84 8.48 5.59
N MET A 3 10.78 7.81 5.14
CA MET A 3 10.51 6.42 5.49
C MET A 3 11.54 5.55 4.76
N GLU A 4 12.31 4.74 5.49
CA GLU A 4 13.27 3.82 4.87
C GLU A 4 12.52 2.57 4.39
N ILE A 5 12.44 2.41 3.07
CA ILE A 5 11.70 1.30 2.44
C ILE A 5 12.62 0.08 2.32
N PRO A 6 12.23 -1.08 2.89
CA PRO A 6 13.00 -2.31 2.75
C PRO A 6 13.09 -2.71 1.28
N ARG A 7 14.29 -3.11 0.86
CA ARG A 7 14.52 -3.63 -0.50
C ARG A 7 14.34 -5.14 -0.53
N VAL A 8 13.79 -5.63 -1.64
CA VAL A 8 13.61 -7.05 -1.93
C VAL A 8 14.41 -7.47 -3.17
N ALA A 9 14.49 -8.77 -3.43
CA ALA A 9 15.35 -9.35 -4.47
C ALA A 9 14.92 -9.02 -5.93
N VAL A 10 13.70 -8.49 -6.13
CA VAL A 10 13.09 -8.24 -7.43
C VAL A 10 12.89 -6.75 -7.66
N GLU A 11 13.45 -6.23 -8.76
CA GLU A 11 13.58 -4.79 -8.94
C GLU A 11 12.28 -4.06 -9.30
N PHE A 12 11.33 -4.70 -9.99
CA PHE A 12 10.05 -4.06 -10.27
C PHE A 12 9.25 -3.83 -8.97
N MET A 13 9.31 -4.78 -8.02
CA MET A 13 8.65 -4.65 -6.72
C MET A 13 9.25 -3.47 -5.95
N ASN A 14 10.58 -3.36 -5.95
CA ASN A 14 11.27 -2.21 -5.36
C ASN A 14 10.83 -0.86 -5.95
N SER A 15 10.72 -0.77 -7.28
CA SER A 15 10.27 0.45 -7.97
C SER A 15 8.82 0.79 -7.59
N ASP A 16 7.96 -0.23 -7.48
CA ASP A 16 6.58 -0.07 -7.03
C ASP A 16 6.51 0.37 -5.56
N HIS A 17 7.35 -0.18 -4.68
CA HIS A 17 7.41 0.21 -3.27
C HIS A 17 7.90 1.66 -3.09
N ASP A 18 8.89 2.09 -3.87
CA ASP A 18 9.37 3.47 -3.85
C ASP A 18 8.23 4.43 -4.27
N HIS A 19 7.49 4.11 -5.33
CA HIS A 19 6.35 4.93 -5.77
C HIS A 19 5.22 4.95 -4.74
N ALA A 20 4.91 3.80 -4.13
CA ALA A 20 3.95 3.72 -3.04
C ALA A 20 4.35 4.62 -1.86
N ALA A 21 5.64 4.67 -1.52
CA ALA A 21 6.16 5.54 -0.46
C ALA A 21 6.04 7.04 -0.79
N GLU A 22 6.23 7.43 -2.05
CA GLU A 22 5.97 8.80 -2.53
C GLU A 22 4.49 9.16 -2.35
N GLN A 23 3.57 8.27 -2.73
CA GLN A 23 2.13 8.48 -2.58
C GLN A 23 1.70 8.54 -1.10
N LEU A 24 2.31 7.75 -0.21
CA LEU A 24 2.13 7.89 1.24
C LEU A 24 2.57 9.27 1.73
N ALA A 25 3.68 9.80 1.20
CA ALA A 25 4.13 11.15 1.56
C ALA A 25 3.14 12.22 1.11
N ASP A 26 2.51 12.05 -0.05
CA ASP A 26 1.43 12.94 -0.54
C ASP A 26 0.19 12.87 0.37
N MET A 27 -0.21 11.67 0.81
CA MET A 27 -1.29 11.51 1.80
C MET A 27 -0.97 12.24 3.11
N LEU A 28 0.25 12.07 3.63
CA LEU A 28 0.73 12.77 4.84
C LEU A 28 0.73 14.29 4.67
N ALA A 29 1.09 14.79 3.49
CA ALA A 29 1.09 16.23 3.19
C ALA A 29 -0.32 16.82 3.13
N ALA A 30 -1.34 16.02 2.75
CA ALA A 30 -2.73 16.47 2.69
C ALA A 30 -3.42 16.50 4.07
N LEU A 31 -2.94 15.71 5.05
CA LEU A 31 -3.53 15.58 6.39
C LEU A 31 -3.89 16.91 7.09
N PRO A 32 -3.01 17.94 7.13
CA PRO A 32 -3.29 19.18 7.86
C PRO A 32 -4.51 19.94 7.33
N THR A 33 -4.91 19.69 6.07
CA THR A 33 -6.01 20.39 5.40
C THR A 33 -7.30 19.57 5.34
N TYR A 34 -7.29 18.30 5.77
CA TYR A 34 -8.40 17.37 5.59
C TYR A 34 -9.76 17.92 6.05
N GLY A 35 -9.83 18.54 7.24
CA GLY A 35 -11.09 19.07 7.78
C GLY A 35 -11.72 20.20 6.95
N ALA A 36 -10.92 20.93 6.16
CA ALA A 36 -11.38 22.01 5.29
C ALA A 36 -11.44 21.61 3.80
N ALA A 37 -10.60 20.65 3.39
CA ALA A 37 -10.43 20.22 2.02
C ALA A 37 -10.24 18.67 1.95
N PRO A 38 -11.28 17.88 2.25
CA PRO A 38 -11.18 16.42 2.29
C PRO A 38 -10.84 15.81 0.92
N ALA A 39 -11.20 16.50 -0.16
CA ALA A 39 -10.97 16.06 -1.53
C ALA A 39 -9.48 15.83 -1.86
N ALA A 40 -8.56 16.65 -1.31
CA ALA A 40 -7.13 16.51 -1.58
C ALA A 40 -6.59 15.19 -1.00
N LEU A 41 -6.97 14.85 0.23
CA LEU A 41 -6.59 13.58 0.83
C LEU A 41 -7.28 12.41 0.13
N ALA A 42 -8.56 12.55 -0.25
CA ALA A 42 -9.29 11.51 -0.97
C ALA A 42 -8.62 11.17 -2.32
N GLU A 43 -8.12 12.18 -3.03
CA GLU A 43 -7.39 11.98 -4.28
C GLU A 43 -6.06 11.25 -4.06
N ALA A 44 -5.29 11.63 -3.04
CA ALA A 44 -4.05 10.95 -2.68
C ALA A 44 -4.30 9.49 -2.25
N CYS A 45 -5.32 9.23 -1.42
CA CYS A 45 -5.71 7.87 -1.03
C CYS A 45 -6.11 7.02 -2.24
N ARG A 46 -6.85 7.59 -3.19
CA ARG A 46 -7.24 6.89 -4.42
C ARG A 46 -6.02 6.54 -5.28
N ALA A 47 -5.08 7.47 -5.44
CA ALA A 47 -3.86 7.21 -6.20
C ALA A 47 -3.05 6.06 -5.58
N PHE A 48 -2.93 6.05 -4.26
CA PHE A 48 -2.30 4.96 -3.50
C PHE A 48 -3.01 3.62 -3.68
N LEU A 49 -4.35 3.61 -3.56
CA LEU A 49 -5.16 2.41 -3.77
C LEU A 49 -5.00 1.82 -5.18
N ASP A 50 -5.07 2.68 -6.20
CA ASP A 50 -4.99 2.25 -7.60
C ASP A 50 -3.59 1.69 -7.91
N HIS A 51 -2.53 2.35 -7.43
CA HIS A 51 -1.17 1.84 -7.57
C HIS A 51 -0.98 0.47 -6.90
N ASN A 52 -1.42 0.31 -5.65
CA ASN A 52 -1.32 -0.97 -4.94
C ASN A 52 -2.10 -2.08 -5.67
N ARG A 53 -3.26 -1.77 -6.25
CA ARG A 53 -4.04 -2.74 -7.05
C ARG A 53 -3.24 -3.24 -8.25
N GLU A 54 -2.59 -2.35 -8.98
CA GLU A 54 -1.79 -2.72 -10.14
C GLU A 54 -0.49 -3.44 -9.75
N HIS A 55 0.18 -2.98 -8.70
CA HIS A 55 1.37 -3.60 -8.12
C HIS A 55 1.08 -5.03 -7.67
N PHE A 56 0.04 -5.24 -6.86
CA PHE A 56 -0.37 -6.57 -6.41
C PHE A 56 -0.73 -7.49 -7.58
N ALA A 57 -1.37 -6.97 -8.64
CA ALA A 57 -1.65 -7.77 -9.82
C ALA A 57 -0.37 -8.27 -10.51
N ARG A 58 0.68 -7.45 -10.59
CA ARG A 58 1.99 -7.85 -11.13
C ARG A 58 2.68 -8.90 -10.27
N GLU A 59 2.64 -8.74 -8.94
CA GLU A 59 3.17 -9.75 -8.03
C GLU A 59 2.41 -11.07 -8.12
N GLU A 60 1.07 -11.01 -8.15
CA GLU A 60 0.20 -12.18 -8.28
C GLU A 60 0.45 -12.94 -9.59
N GLU A 61 0.71 -12.23 -10.69
CA GLU A 61 1.12 -12.83 -11.96
C GLU A 61 2.48 -13.53 -11.82
N ALA A 62 3.48 -12.87 -11.24
CA ALA A 62 4.81 -13.45 -11.04
C ALA A 62 4.79 -14.66 -10.08
N MET A 63 4.00 -14.59 -9.01
CA MET A 63 3.79 -15.70 -8.07
C MET A 63 3.20 -16.92 -8.78
N GLN A 64 2.18 -16.72 -9.61
CA GLN A 64 1.57 -17.81 -10.37
C GLN A 64 2.52 -18.39 -11.42
N ALA A 65 3.22 -17.53 -12.16
CA ALA A 65 4.16 -17.95 -13.20
C ALA A 65 5.32 -18.79 -12.66
N THR A 66 5.77 -18.50 -11.44
CA THR A 66 6.88 -19.21 -10.78
C THR A 66 6.40 -20.33 -9.84
N GLY A 67 5.09 -20.56 -9.72
CA GLY A 67 4.53 -21.61 -8.86
C GLY A 67 4.75 -21.37 -7.36
N PHE A 68 4.72 -20.11 -6.91
CA PHE A 68 4.92 -19.73 -5.52
C PHE A 68 3.94 -20.44 -4.57
N PRO A 69 4.40 -21.34 -3.67
CA PRO A 69 3.49 -22.20 -2.90
C PRO A 69 2.49 -21.47 -1.98
N PRO A 70 2.84 -20.37 -1.28
CA PRO A 70 1.90 -19.62 -0.45
C PRO A 70 1.09 -18.56 -1.20
N TYR A 71 1.00 -18.62 -2.54
CA TYR A 71 0.20 -17.68 -3.34
C TYR A 71 -1.22 -17.41 -2.80
N PRO A 72 -2.03 -18.43 -2.42
CA PRO A 72 -3.40 -18.16 -1.93
C PRO A 72 -3.44 -17.30 -0.67
N VAL A 73 -2.45 -17.45 0.21
CA VAL A 73 -2.35 -16.70 1.47
C VAL A 73 -1.92 -15.26 1.18
N HIS A 74 -0.91 -15.06 0.33
CA HIS A 74 -0.45 -13.73 -0.06
C HIS A 74 -1.54 -12.95 -0.79
N LYS A 75 -2.22 -13.59 -1.74
CA LYS A 75 -3.36 -13.00 -2.45
C LYS A 75 -4.46 -12.54 -1.50
N GLN A 76 -4.78 -13.34 -0.48
CA GLN A 76 -5.82 -12.98 0.48
C GLN A 76 -5.45 -11.73 1.29
N GLU A 77 -4.18 -11.56 1.65
CA GLU A 77 -3.71 -10.35 2.33
C GLU A 77 -3.78 -9.12 1.42
N HIS A 78 -3.46 -9.26 0.13
CA HIS A 78 -3.68 -8.19 -0.86
C HIS A 78 -5.15 -7.79 -0.96
N GLU A 79 -6.06 -8.76 -1.08
CA GLU A 79 -7.49 -8.49 -1.17
C GLU A 79 -8.01 -7.77 0.09
N ARG A 80 -7.54 -8.19 1.28
CA ARG A 80 -7.88 -7.54 2.55
C ARG A 80 -7.38 -6.10 2.60
N ALA A 81 -6.14 -5.85 2.17
CA ALA A 81 -5.55 -4.52 2.12
C ALA A 81 -6.31 -3.60 1.15
N LEU A 82 -6.60 -4.09 -0.06
CA LEU A 82 -7.35 -3.32 -1.06
C LEU A 82 -8.77 -2.97 -0.60
N ALA A 83 -9.46 -3.89 0.08
CA ALA A 83 -10.78 -3.63 0.64
C ALA A 83 -10.72 -2.55 1.73
N TRP A 84 -9.77 -2.67 2.67
CA TRP A 84 -9.55 -1.68 3.71
C TRP A 84 -9.24 -0.28 3.15
N LEU A 85 -8.31 -0.19 2.19
CA LEU A 85 -7.93 1.06 1.54
C LEU A 85 -9.11 1.67 0.75
N ALA A 86 -9.92 0.85 0.08
CA ALA A 86 -11.11 1.31 -0.64
C ALA A 86 -12.16 1.90 0.32
N ASP A 87 -12.46 1.20 1.41
CA ASP A 87 -13.42 1.67 2.42
C ASP A 87 -12.93 2.97 3.08
N PHE A 88 -11.64 3.03 3.43
CA PHE A 88 -11.04 4.24 3.99
C PHE A 88 -11.07 5.42 3.01
N THR A 89 -10.73 5.19 1.74
CA THR A 89 -10.76 6.21 0.68
C THR A 89 -12.18 6.76 0.47
N ALA A 90 -13.18 5.88 0.44
CA ALA A 90 -14.58 6.27 0.31
C ALA A 90 -15.04 7.12 1.51
N GLY A 91 -14.63 6.75 2.72
CA GLY A 91 -14.88 7.54 3.92
C GLY A 91 -14.27 8.94 3.84
N VAL A 92 -12.97 9.04 3.57
CA VAL A 92 -12.27 10.32 3.42
C VAL A 92 -12.96 11.21 2.39
N ALA A 93 -13.39 10.66 1.25
CA ALA A 93 -14.13 11.39 0.22
C ALA A 93 -15.48 11.93 0.71
N ALA A 94 -16.15 11.20 1.62
CA ALA A 94 -17.40 11.61 2.26
C ALA A 94 -17.19 12.58 3.45
N GLY A 95 -15.94 12.92 3.80
CA GLY A 95 -15.62 13.73 4.97
C GLY A 95 -15.80 12.99 6.30
N SER A 96 -15.72 11.66 6.30
CA SER A 96 -15.80 10.80 7.49
C SER A 96 -14.82 9.64 7.34
N PRO A 97 -13.79 9.50 8.19
CA PRO A 97 -13.88 9.72 9.62
C PRO A 97 -13.35 11.09 10.06
N ASP A 98 -13.40 11.40 11.36
CA ASP A 98 -12.88 12.66 11.90
C ASP A 98 -11.35 12.79 11.71
N ALA A 99 -10.82 14.00 11.91
CA ALA A 99 -9.41 14.28 11.66
C ALA A 99 -8.45 13.45 12.52
N ASP A 100 -8.82 13.07 13.75
CA ASP A 100 -7.97 12.27 14.63
C ASP A 100 -7.88 10.82 14.15
N ALA A 101 -9.02 10.26 13.72
CA ALA A 101 -9.07 8.94 13.10
C ALA A 101 -8.29 8.90 11.78
N VAL A 102 -8.45 9.91 10.91
CA VAL A 102 -7.70 10.02 9.66
C VAL A 102 -6.20 10.14 9.92
N ASN A 103 -5.78 10.97 10.88
CA ASN A 103 -4.37 11.10 11.26
C ASN A 103 -3.77 9.78 11.75
N ARG A 104 -4.52 8.98 12.51
CA ARG A 104 -4.08 7.66 12.97
C ARG A 104 -3.88 6.70 11.81
N VAL A 105 -4.86 6.60 10.92
CA VAL A 105 -4.81 5.65 9.81
C VAL A 105 -3.69 5.99 8.84
N VAL A 106 -3.63 7.23 8.35
CA VAL A 106 -2.63 7.66 7.36
C VAL A 106 -1.25 7.84 7.99
N GLY A 107 -1.18 8.36 9.22
CA GLY A 107 0.06 8.66 9.90
C GLY A 107 0.74 7.47 10.57
N GLN A 108 0.01 6.37 10.80
CA GLN A 108 0.52 5.24 11.59
C GLN A 108 0.16 3.89 10.97
N GLU A 109 -1.14 3.62 10.74
CA GLU A 109 -1.58 2.26 10.39
C GLU A 109 -1.17 1.85 8.97
N ILE A 110 -1.40 2.70 7.96
CA ILE A 110 -0.98 2.42 6.57
C ILE A 110 0.56 2.31 6.48
N PRO A 111 1.36 3.25 7.01
CA PRO A 111 2.82 3.11 7.08
C PRO A 111 3.29 1.80 7.73
N ALA A 112 2.70 1.44 8.88
CA ALA A 112 3.10 0.25 9.61
C ALA A 112 2.77 -1.03 8.83
N TRP A 113 1.57 -1.11 8.25
CA TRP A 113 1.17 -2.22 7.39
C TRP A 113 2.10 -2.33 6.17
N PHE A 114 2.39 -1.22 5.49
CA PHE A 114 3.21 -1.20 4.28
C PHE A 114 4.62 -1.77 4.53
N ILE A 115 5.30 -1.29 5.57
CA ILE A 115 6.64 -1.78 5.93
C ILE A 115 6.60 -3.24 6.37
N GLN A 116 5.61 -3.62 7.18
CA GLN A 116 5.48 -5.00 7.65
C GLN A 116 5.25 -5.97 6.49
N HIS A 117 4.38 -5.61 5.55
CA HIS A 117 4.06 -6.43 4.37
C HIS A 117 5.31 -6.69 3.54
N ILE A 118 6.09 -5.64 3.23
CA ILE A 118 7.35 -5.75 2.49
C ILE A 118 8.37 -6.65 3.20
N GLN A 119 8.57 -6.44 4.50
CA GLN A 119 9.58 -7.18 5.28
C GLN A 119 9.26 -8.66 5.47
N THR A 120 8.00 -9.06 5.28
CA THR A 120 7.55 -10.41 5.60
C THR A 120 7.10 -11.17 4.37
N MET A 121 6.03 -10.73 3.71
CA MET A 121 5.42 -11.46 2.61
C MET A 121 6.20 -11.21 1.32
N ASP A 122 6.43 -9.96 0.95
CA ASP A 122 7.10 -9.61 -0.31
C ASP A 122 8.56 -10.04 -0.30
N PHE A 123 9.23 -9.98 0.86
CA PHE A 123 10.59 -10.50 0.99
C PHE A 123 10.67 -11.99 0.61
N VAL A 124 9.74 -12.82 1.08
CA VAL A 124 9.71 -14.26 0.75
C VAL A 124 9.33 -14.46 -0.72
N THR A 125 8.33 -13.72 -1.21
CA THR A 125 7.86 -13.77 -2.60
C THR A 125 8.95 -13.37 -3.59
N ALA A 126 9.64 -12.26 -3.35
CA ALA A 126 10.73 -11.78 -4.20
C ALA A 126 11.89 -12.77 -4.25
N ASN A 127 12.29 -13.36 -3.11
CA ASN A 127 13.35 -14.36 -3.09
C ASN A 127 12.96 -15.62 -3.88
N TRP A 128 11.70 -16.06 -3.80
CA TRP A 128 11.20 -17.15 -4.63
C TRP A 128 11.27 -16.79 -6.11
N ILE A 129 10.70 -15.65 -6.51
CA ILE A 129 10.68 -15.20 -7.91
C ILE A 129 12.10 -15.08 -8.47
N ALA A 130 13.06 -14.52 -7.72
CA ALA A 130 14.44 -14.37 -8.16
C ALA A 130 15.20 -15.70 -8.34
N SER A 131 14.66 -16.82 -7.86
CA SER A 131 15.26 -18.15 -7.98
C SER A 131 14.67 -19.01 -9.11
N HIS A 132 13.72 -18.48 -9.90
CA HIS A 132 13.00 -19.18 -10.97
C HIS A 132 13.06 -18.38 -12.28
#